data_AF-A0A6P8Z508-F1
#
_entry.id   AF-A0A6P8Z508-F1
#
_cell.length_a   1.000
_cell.length_b   1.000
_cell.length_c   1.000
_cell.angle_alpha   90.00
_cell.angle_beta   90.00
_cell.angle_gamma   90.00
#
_symmetry.space_group_name_H-M   'P 1'
#
loop_
_entity.id
_entity.type
_entity.pdbx_description
1 polymer ?
#
loop_
_entity_poly.entity_id
_entity_poly.type
_entity_poly.pdbx_seq_one_letter_code
_entity_poly.pdbx_strand_id
1 'polypeptide(L)'
;MEQSDATGATSAASVAPPRRPRSRAPPMPPDEVIRKSIARSLTQIVVNMRNADGQRKCLELLQAESNDSVEGKLMEHLQHIDDAGQRKQTKKKKQNTQKT
;
A
#
# COMPACT_ATOMS: atom_id res chain seq x y z
N MET A 1 28.73 -67.03 6.15
CA MET A 1 27.33 -67.48 6.02
C MET A 1 26.69 -67.19 7.38
N GLU A 2 25.73 -66.31 7.58
CA GLU A 2 24.86 -65.49 6.74
C GLU A 2 24.48 -64.24 7.54
N GLN A 3 24.21 -63.14 6.83
CA GLN A 3 23.58 -61.91 7.34
C GLN A 3 22.08 -62.13 7.48
N SER A 4 21.42 -61.42 8.42
CA SER A 4 19.97 -61.21 8.36
C SER A 4 19.56 -59.88 8.98
N ASP A 5 19.09 -59.00 8.10
CA ASP A 5 18.40 -57.72 8.26
C ASP A 5 17.24 -57.69 9.28
N ALA A 6 17.03 -56.51 9.87
CA ALA A 6 15.71 -55.84 9.88
C ALA A 6 15.81 -54.44 10.51
N THR A 7 16.12 -53.41 9.72
CA THR A 7 15.82 -52.01 10.07
C THR A 7 14.35 -51.73 9.73
N GLY A 8 13.50 -51.77 10.75
CA GLY A 8 12.10 -51.35 10.65
C GLY A 8 11.98 -49.85 10.45
N ALA A 9 11.77 -49.41 9.21
CA ALA A 9 11.40 -48.04 8.88
C ALA A 9 9.95 -47.78 9.32
N THR A 10 9.76 -47.06 10.43
CA THR A 10 8.46 -46.48 10.77
C THR A 10 8.25 -45.23 9.92
N SER A 11 7.50 -45.38 8.82
CA SER A 11 6.98 -44.26 8.04
C SER A 11 6.04 -43.44 8.93
N ALA A 12 6.55 -42.35 9.49
CA ALA A 12 5.74 -41.29 10.04
C ALA A 12 5.03 -40.57 8.88
N ALA A 13 3.84 -41.06 8.54
CA ALA A 13 2.93 -40.39 7.63
C ALA A 13 2.56 -39.04 8.25
N SER A 14 3.21 -37.97 7.77
CA SER A 14 2.92 -36.59 8.14
C SER A 14 1.51 -36.23 7.66
N VAL A 15 0.54 -36.37 8.55
CA VAL A 15 -0.84 -35.91 8.31
C VAL A 15 -0.81 -34.38 8.33
N ALA A 16 -0.85 -33.78 7.14
CA ALA A 16 -0.92 -32.33 6.99
C ALA A 16 -2.19 -31.79 7.66
N PRO A 17 -2.10 -30.73 8.49
CA PRO A 17 -3.27 -30.16 9.14
C PRO A 17 -4.27 -29.63 8.10
N PRO A 18 -5.59 -29.67 8.39
CA PRO A 18 -6.61 -29.22 7.46
C PRO A 18 -6.36 -27.74 7.10
N ARG A 19 -6.21 -27.48 5.80
CA ARG A 19 -5.99 -26.13 5.26
C ARG A 19 -7.23 -25.29 5.58
N ARG A 20 -7.08 -24.28 6.44
CA ARG A 20 -8.14 -23.30 6.69
C ARG A 20 -8.60 -22.70 5.36
N PRO A 21 -9.91 -22.55 5.12
CA PRO A 21 -10.40 -21.89 3.92
C PRO A 21 -9.78 -20.49 3.87
N ARG A 22 -9.12 -20.18 2.75
CA ARG A 22 -8.54 -18.85 2.51
C ARG A 22 -9.68 -17.85 2.52
N SER A 23 -9.79 -17.08 3.60
CA SER A 23 -10.63 -15.88 3.64
C SER A 23 -10.22 -15.00 2.47
N ARG A 24 -11.15 -14.74 1.54
CA ARG A 24 -10.90 -13.82 0.44
C ARG A 24 -10.68 -12.45 1.05
N ALA A 25 -9.56 -11.82 0.73
CA ALA A 25 -9.30 -10.45 1.15
C ALA A 25 -10.47 -9.55 0.72
N PRO A 26 -10.92 -8.63 1.58
CA PRO A 26 -11.97 -7.70 1.20
C PRO A 26 -11.55 -6.91 -0.04
N PRO A 27 -12.51 -6.51 -0.89
CA PRO A 27 -12.22 -5.68 -2.04
C PRO A 27 -11.54 -4.39 -1.59
N MET A 28 -10.61 -3.90 -2.41
CA MET A 28 -9.93 -2.63 -2.15
C MET A 28 -10.97 -1.50 -2.05
N PRO A 29 -10.81 -0.58 -1.09
CA PRO A 29 -11.69 0.58 -1.00
C PRO A 29 -11.52 1.50 -2.22
N PRO A 30 -12.51 2.34 -2.55
CA PRO A 30 -12.40 3.31 -3.63
C PRO A 30 -11.25 4.30 -3.41
N ASP A 31 -10.59 4.74 -4.49
CA ASP A 31 -9.44 5.65 -4.45
C ASP A 31 -9.72 6.94 -3.66
N GLU A 32 -10.94 7.47 -3.77
CA GLU A 32 -11.36 8.66 -3.03
C GLU A 32 -11.33 8.44 -1.50
N VAL A 33 -11.71 7.24 -1.04
CA VAL A 33 -11.65 6.90 0.38
C VAL A 33 -10.21 6.77 0.83
N ILE A 34 -9.35 6.19 -0.01
CA ILE A 34 -7.92 6.05 0.24
C ILE A 34 -7.27 7.44 0.34
N ARG A 35 -7.50 8.32 -0.65
CA ARG A 35 -7.00 9.70 -0.66
C ARG A 35 -7.41 10.47 0.59
N LYS A 36 -8.70 10.44 0.94
CA LYS A 36 -9.22 11.08 2.15
C LYS A 36 -8.55 10.55 3.42
N SER A 37 -8.38 9.23 3.52
CA SER A 37 -7.70 8.62 4.66
C SER A 37 -6.26 9.13 4.78
N ILE A 38 -5.53 9.18 3.66
CA ILE A 38 -4.15 9.67 3.62
C ILE A 38 -4.10 11.16 4.01
N ALA A 39 -4.95 11.99 3.40
CA ALA A 39 -4.99 13.43 3.66
C ALA A 39 -5.26 13.73 5.14
N ARG A 40 -6.21 13.03 5.76
CA ARG A 40 -6.50 13.18 7.19
C ARG A 40 -5.32 12.77 8.07
N SER A 41 -4.70 11.61 7.81
CA SER A 41 -3.56 11.15 8.60
C SER A 41 -2.37 12.11 8.49
N LEU A 42 -2.07 12.62 7.30
CA LEU A 42 -1.00 13.60 7.09
C LEU A 42 -1.32 14.96 7.74
N THR A 43 -2.57 15.42 7.64
CA THR A 43 -3.03 16.64 8.33
C THR A 43 -2.80 16.51 9.83
N GLN A 44 -3.21 15.38 10.42
CA GLN A 44 -3.02 15.12 11.84
C GLN A 44 -1.55 15.11 12.27
N ILE A 45 -0.65 14.61 11.41
CA ILE A 45 0.80 14.69 11.66
C ILE A 45 1.24 16.15 11.69
N VAL A 46 0.86 16.95 10.68
CA VAL A 46 1.26 18.36 10.57
C VAL A 46 0.72 19.19 11.74
N VAL A 47 -0.55 19.03 12.09
CA VAL A 47 -1.19 19.76 13.19
C VAL A 47 -0.57 19.42 14.54
N ASN A 48 -0.19 18.15 14.76
CA ASN A 48 0.38 17.70 16.03
C ASN A 48 1.92 17.81 16.09
N MET A 49 2.57 18.42 15.09
CA MET A 49 4.02 18.62 15.15
C MET A 49 4.41 19.56 16.29
N ARG A 50 5.32 19.09 17.15
CA ARG A 50 5.90 19.91 18.23
C ARG A 50 6.98 20.88 17.76
N ASN A 51 7.64 20.56 16.65
CA ASN A 51 8.65 21.43 16.05
C ASN A 51 7.96 22.47 15.17
N ALA A 52 7.88 23.72 15.66
CA ALA A 52 7.24 24.83 14.95
C ALA A 52 7.92 25.16 13.60
N ASP A 53 9.25 25.03 13.51
CA ASP A 53 9.97 25.26 12.25
C ASP A 53 9.67 24.16 11.24
N GLY A 54 9.57 22.91 11.70
CA GLY A 54 9.13 21.78 10.88
C GLY A 54 7.70 21.97 10.38
N GLN A 55 6.80 22.40 11.27
CA GLN A 55 5.41 22.71 10.93
C GLN A 55 5.32 23.82 9.88
N ARG A 56 6.05 24.92 10.07
CA ARG A 56 6.06 26.03 9.12
C ARG A 56 6.58 25.60 7.75
N LYS A 57 7.65 24.81 7.69
CA LYS A 57 8.17 24.24 6.43
C LYS A 57 7.16 23.33 5.75
N CYS A 58 6.43 22.51 6.50
CA CYS A 58 5.36 21.69 5.92
C CYS A 58 4.24 22.54 5.33
N LEU A 59 3.82 23.60 6.03
CA LEU A 59 2.83 24.54 5.52
C LEU A 59 3.31 25.24 4.24
N GLU A 60 4.57 25.69 4.23
CA GLU A 60 5.19 26.31 3.06
C GLU A 60 5.25 25.36 1.85
N LEU A 61 5.69 24.12 2.06
CA LEU A 61 5.74 23.10 1.00
C LEU A 61 4.36 22.77 0.43
N LEU A 62 3.34 22.73 1.30
CA LEU A 62 1.95 22.51 0.90
C LEU A 62 1.27 23.77 0.35
N GLN A 63 1.95 24.93 0.41
CA GLN A 63 1.37 26.24 0.12
C GLN A 63 0.07 26.48 0.90
N ALA A 64 0.05 26.02 2.15
CA ALA A 64 -1.06 26.13 3.08
C ALA A 64 -0.86 27.37 3.96
N GLU A 65 -1.88 28.23 4.03
CA GLU A 65 -1.84 29.46 4.84
C GLU A 65 -2.02 29.16 6.34
N SER A 66 -2.75 28.09 6.65
CA SER A 66 -3.04 27.65 8.00
C SER A 66 -3.20 26.13 8.08
N ASN A 67 -3.18 25.60 9.30
CA ASN A 67 -3.44 24.19 9.58
C ASN A 67 -4.80 23.71 9.03
N ASP A 68 -5.81 24.58 9.00
CA ASP A 68 -7.15 24.24 8.49
C ASP A 68 -7.16 24.02 6.98
N SER A 69 -6.22 24.64 6.26
CA SER A 69 -6.08 24.51 4.80
C SER A 69 -5.28 23.28 4.35
N VAL A 70 -4.60 22.59 5.29
CA VAL A 70 -3.68 21.48 5.00
C VAL A 70 -4.39 20.29 4.35
N GLU A 71 -5.57 19.90 4.86
CA GLU A 71 -6.31 18.75 4.32
C GLU A 71 -6.71 18.98 2.86
N GLY A 72 -7.18 20.19 2.54
CA GLY A 72 -7.54 20.57 1.17
C GLY A 72 -6.34 20.53 0.21
N LYS A 73 -5.20 21.09 0.63
CA LYS A 73 -3.96 21.08 -0.18
C LYS A 73 -3.42 19.67 -0.41
N LEU A 74 -3.50 18.81 0.60
CA LEU A 74 -3.13 17.40 0.47
C LEU A 74 -4.03 16.66 -0.50
N MET A 75 -5.35 16.87 -0.44
CA MET A 75 -6.30 16.28 -1.38
C MET A 75 -6.00 16.69 -2.83
N GLU A 76 -5.73 17.97 -3.07
CA GLU A 76 -5.35 18.49 -4.39
C GLU A 76 -4.08 17.82 -4.92
N HIS A 77 -3.04 17.72 -4.09
CA HIS A 77 -1.78 17.06 -4.46
C HIS A 77 -1.94 15.57 -4.74
N LEU A 78 -2.70 14.85 -3.91
CA LEU A 78 -2.95 13.42 -4.10
C LEU A 78 -3.70 13.16 -5.40
N GLN A 79 -4.71 13.98 -5.72
CA GLN A 79 -5.40 13.89 -7.01
C GLN A 79 -4.46 14.11 -8.19
N HIS A 80 -3.58 15.12 -8.09
CA HIS A 80 -2.60 15.38 -9.15
C HIS A 80 -1.61 14.22 -9.36
N ILE A 81 -1.21 13.53 -8.28
CA ILE A 81 -0.37 12.32 -8.35
C ILE A 81 -1.08 11.19 -9.07
N ASP A 82 -2.35 10.94 -8.74
CA ASP A 82 -3.16 9.89 -9.39
C ASP A 82 -3.28 10.16 -10.89
N ASP A 83 -3.61 11.40 -11.27
CA ASP A 83 -3.74 11.82 -12.66
C ASP A 83 -2.41 11.67 -13.44
N ALA A 84 -1.29 12.06 -12.81
CA ALA A 84 0.04 11.89 -13.39
C ALA A 84 0.40 10.40 -13.56
N GLY A 85 -0.01 9.54 -12.63
CA GLY A 85 0.15 8.09 -12.70
C GLY A 85 -0.62 7.49 -13.89
N GLN A 86 -1.88 7.89 -14.07
CA GLN A 86 -2.70 7.42 -15.19
C GLN A 86 -2.16 7.83 -16.57
N ARG A 87 -1.61 9.05 -16.69
CA ARG A 87 -0.94 9.53 -17.92
C ARG A 87 0.29 8.69 -18.28
N LYS A 88 0.97 8.09 -17.30
CA LYS A 88 2.13 7.21 -17.53
C LYS A 88 1.70 5.80 -17.93
N GLN A 89 0.61 5.29 -17.36
CA GLN A 89 0.08 3.95 -17.71
C GLN A 89 -0.51 3.91 -19.13
N THR A 90 -1.22 4.96 -19.55
CA THR A 90 -1.78 5.05 -20.91
C THR A 90 -0.69 5.07 -22.00
N LYS A 91 0.46 5.71 -21.73
CA LYS A 91 1.63 5.71 -22.64
C LYS A 91 2.28 4.33 -22.77
N LYS A 92 2.42 3.57 -21.67
CA LYS A 92 2.95 2.21 -21.71
C LYS A 92 2.02 1.25 -22.48
N LYS A 93 0.70 1.41 -22.36
CA LYS A 93 -0.26 0.56 -23.08
C LYS A 93 -0.21 0.78 -24.60
N LYS A 94 -0.01 2.03 -25.07
CA LYS A 94 0.13 2.33 -26.51
C LYS A 94 1.41 1.78 -27.15
N GLN A 95 2.52 1.73 -26.40
CA GLN A 95 3.78 1.15 -26.90
C GLN A 95 3.75 -0.37 -27.05
N ASN A 96 2.88 -1.06 -26.30
CA ASN A 96 2.78 -2.52 -26.35
C ASN A 96 1.94 -3.03 -27.55
N THR A 97 1.12 -2.16 -28.17
CA THR A 97 0.27 -2.50 -29.33
C THR A 97 0.90 -2.21 -30.70
N GLN A 98 2.11 -1.65 -30.76
CA GLN A 98 2.85 -1.43 -32.02
C GLN A 98 3.98 -2.46 -32.25
N LYS A 99 4.12 -3.45 -31.36
CA LYS A 99 4.93 -4.66 -31.60
C LYS A 99 3.98 -5.82 -31.83
N THR A 100 3.30 -5.84 -32.96
CA THR A 100 2.66 -7.05 -33.50
C THR A 100 2.67 -6.95 -35.02
#